data_AF-A0A292ZMX0-F1
#
_entry.id   AF-A0A292ZMX0-F1
#
_cell.length_a   1.000
_cell.length_b   1.000
_cell.length_c   1.000
_cell.angle_alpha   90.00
_cell.angle_beta   90.00
_cell.angle_gamma   90.00
#
_symmetry.space_group_name_H-M   'P 1'
#
loop_
_entity.id
_entity.type
_entity.pdbx_description
1 polymer ?
#
loop_
_entity_poly.entity_id
_entity_poly.type
_entity_poly.pdbx_seq_one_letter_code
_entity_poly.pdbx_strand_id
1 'polypeptide(L)'
;MAILLGGCSQEARDLGPGLPQTAPHGNADPRIDAYQGNFYQIAQGGRYFAWYGCSPCHSEQAKGGARLSDGQWVQGGGFADVYRSIATGHGGAFGQRVPVEQLWQITAYVRDLPLHYPEKRRRLLLDQKGEPQGSAWSGPQ
;
A
#
# COMPACT_ATOMS: atom_id res chain seq x y z
N MET A 1 -6.05 52.80 -13.21
CA MET A 1 -6.07 51.43 -13.79
C MET A 1 -5.98 50.48 -12.60
N ALA A 2 -7.11 49.93 -12.14
CA ALA A 2 -7.19 49.12 -10.93
C ALA A 2 -6.97 47.64 -11.30
N ILE A 3 -5.94 47.03 -10.74
CA ILE A 3 -5.63 45.60 -10.93
C ILE A 3 -6.51 44.83 -9.93
N LEU A 4 -7.54 44.16 -10.44
CA LEU A 4 -8.37 43.25 -9.67
C LEU A 4 -7.57 41.97 -9.41
N LEU A 5 -7.25 41.71 -8.15
CA LEU A 5 -6.72 40.42 -7.69
C LEU A 5 -7.85 39.39 -7.78
N GLY A 6 -7.86 38.58 -8.84
CA GLY A 6 -8.73 37.42 -8.94
C GLY A 6 -8.35 36.40 -7.87
N GLY A 7 -9.24 36.20 -6.89
CA GLY A 7 -9.04 35.23 -5.83
C GLY A 7 -8.94 33.81 -6.38
N CYS A 8 -7.98 33.04 -5.88
CA CYS A 8 -7.91 31.60 -6.13
C CYS A 8 -9.22 30.98 -5.65
N SER A 9 -10.05 30.53 -6.59
CA SER A 9 -11.21 29.71 -6.26
C SER A 9 -10.69 28.40 -5.68
N GLN A 10 -11.20 27.98 -4.52
CA GLN A 10 -10.95 26.62 -4.04
C GLN A 10 -11.52 25.65 -5.08
N GLU A 11 -10.65 24.96 -5.82
CA GLU A 11 -11.03 23.74 -6.52
C GLU A 11 -11.50 22.75 -5.45
N ALA A 12 -12.80 22.62 -5.27
CA ALA A 12 -13.38 21.48 -4.58
C ALA A 12 -13.13 20.26 -5.46
N ARG A 13 -11.96 19.65 -5.30
CA ARG A 13 -11.72 18.30 -5.82
C ARG A 13 -12.61 17.39 -5.00
N ASP A 14 -13.52 16.69 -5.67
CA ASP A 14 -14.23 15.56 -5.09
C ASP A 14 -13.16 14.48 -4.83
N LEU A 15 -12.47 14.61 -3.70
CA LEU A 15 -11.68 13.54 -3.14
C LEU A 15 -12.71 12.46 -2.87
N GLY A 16 -12.64 11.33 -3.57
CA GLY A 16 -13.59 10.23 -3.43
C GLY A 16 -13.78 9.78 -1.97
N PRO A 17 -14.53 8.70 -1.71
CA PRO A 17 -14.87 8.28 -0.34
C PRO A 17 -13.65 8.38 0.57
N GLY A 18 -13.78 9.18 1.64
CA GLY A 18 -12.65 9.56 2.49
C GLY A 18 -11.82 8.36 2.89
N LEU A 19 -10.50 8.55 2.96
CA LEU A 19 -9.53 7.50 3.26
C LEU A 19 -9.99 6.68 4.48
N PRO A 20 -10.08 5.33 4.40
CA PRO A 20 -10.51 4.47 5.49
C PRO A 20 -9.71 4.75 6.77
N GLN A 21 -10.45 5.13 7.81
CA GLN A 21 -9.92 5.32 9.17
C GLN A 21 -10.04 4.05 10.02
N THR A 22 -10.64 3.00 9.47
CA THR A 22 -10.87 1.72 10.16
C THR A 22 -10.44 0.52 9.30
N ALA A 23 -10.21 -0.62 9.94
CA ALA A 23 -9.98 -1.88 9.25
C ALA A 23 -11.18 -2.26 8.35
N PRO A 24 -10.97 -3.09 7.31
CA PRO A 24 -12.06 -3.61 6.49
C PRO A 24 -13.07 -4.38 7.33
N HIS A 25 -14.37 -4.22 7.04
CA HIS A 25 -15.46 -4.95 7.70
C HIS A 25 -15.61 -6.40 7.19
N GLY A 26 -14.83 -6.78 6.19
CA GLY A 26 -14.84 -8.11 5.56
C GLY A 26 -14.39 -8.02 4.11
N ASN A 27 -14.37 -9.16 3.42
CA ASN A 27 -13.97 -9.22 2.00
C ASN A 27 -14.98 -8.57 1.03
N ALA A 28 -16.17 -8.21 1.52
CA ALA A 28 -17.21 -7.50 0.76
C ALA A 28 -17.31 -6.01 1.12
N ASP A 29 -16.30 -5.45 1.80
CA ASP A 29 -16.29 -4.04 2.16
C ASP A 29 -16.24 -3.15 0.90
N PRO A 30 -17.21 -2.25 0.68
CA PRO A 30 -17.30 -1.48 -0.56
C PRO A 30 -16.14 -0.50 -0.76
N ARG A 31 -15.36 -0.20 0.31
CA ARG A 31 -14.18 0.65 0.21
C ARG A 31 -13.02 -0.03 -0.51
N ILE A 32 -13.03 -1.36 -0.62
CA ILE A 32 -11.94 -2.14 -1.24
C ILE A 32 -11.67 -1.69 -2.68
N ASP A 33 -12.72 -1.37 -3.44
CA ASP A 33 -12.59 -0.99 -4.86
C ASP A 33 -11.84 0.33 -5.07
N ALA A 34 -11.77 1.19 -4.05
CA ALA A 34 -10.95 2.40 -4.12
C ALA A 34 -9.43 2.10 -4.08
N TYR A 35 -9.05 0.93 -3.56
CA TYR A 35 -7.67 0.49 -3.36
C TYR A 35 -7.26 -0.58 -4.37
N GLN A 36 -8.04 -1.64 -4.46
CA GLN A 36 -7.76 -2.78 -5.31
C GLN A 36 -7.97 -2.38 -6.78
N GLY A 37 -6.96 -2.59 -7.62
CA GLY A 37 -6.98 -2.18 -9.02
C GLY A 37 -6.70 -0.69 -9.26
N ASN A 38 -6.57 0.13 -8.21
CA ASN A 38 -6.14 1.52 -8.31
C ASN A 38 -4.60 1.61 -8.33
N PHE A 39 -4.03 1.95 -9.49
CA PHE A 39 -2.58 2.02 -9.67
C PHE A 39 -1.88 2.97 -8.70
N TYR A 40 -2.51 4.10 -8.34
CA TYR A 40 -1.93 5.02 -7.38
C TYR A 40 -1.83 4.35 -5.99
N GLN A 41 -2.92 3.75 -5.52
CA GLN A 41 -2.96 3.10 -4.20
C GLN A 41 -2.03 1.90 -4.12
N ILE A 42 -1.93 1.11 -5.19
CA ILE A 42 -0.99 0.00 -5.30
C ILE A 42 0.46 0.49 -5.27
N ALA A 43 0.80 1.55 -6.01
CA ALA A 43 2.15 2.10 -6.02
C ALA A 43 2.54 2.66 -4.64
N GLN A 44 1.61 3.36 -3.97
CA GLN A 44 1.77 3.79 -2.58
C GLN A 44 2.02 2.59 -1.65
N GLY A 45 1.24 1.52 -1.80
CA GLY A 45 1.44 0.29 -1.05
C GLY A 45 2.81 -0.34 -1.25
N GLY A 46 3.32 -0.35 -2.49
CA GLY A 46 4.66 -0.85 -2.80
C GLY A 46 5.77 -0.03 -2.14
N ARG A 47 5.59 1.29 -2.05
CA ARG A 47 6.49 2.16 -1.27
C ARG A 47 6.45 1.82 0.21
N TYR A 48 5.25 1.78 0.81
CA TYR A 48 5.08 1.46 2.23
C TYR A 48 5.58 0.06 2.59
N PHE A 49 5.45 -0.91 1.68
CA PHE A 49 5.98 -2.26 1.86
C PHE A 49 7.52 -2.27 1.99
N ALA A 50 8.23 -1.46 1.22
CA ALA A 50 9.68 -1.30 1.38
C ALA A 50 10.02 -0.59 2.70
N TRP A 51 9.33 0.53 2.93
CA TRP A 51 9.50 1.44 4.05
C TRP A 51 9.29 0.80 5.42
N TYR A 52 8.31 -0.08 5.54
CA TYR A 52 8.02 -0.80 6.77
C TYR A 52 8.81 -2.08 6.95
N GLY A 53 9.77 -2.38 6.06
CA GLY A 53 10.71 -3.47 6.21
C GLY A 53 10.19 -4.84 5.75
N CYS A 54 9.18 -4.89 4.88
CA CYS A 54 8.65 -6.16 4.36
C CYS A 54 9.56 -6.78 3.28
N SER A 55 10.24 -5.93 2.50
CA SER A 55 11.05 -6.35 1.34
C SER A 55 12.21 -7.31 1.64
N PRO A 56 12.97 -7.16 2.74
CA PRO A 56 14.05 -8.10 3.07
C PRO A 56 13.61 -9.56 3.21
N CYS A 57 12.34 -9.81 3.59
CA CYS A 57 11.79 -11.16 3.78
C CYS A 57 10.84 -11.61 2.65
N HIS A 58 10.13 -10.69 2.00
CA HIS A 58 9.07 -11.06 1.07
C HIS A 58 9.31 -10.67 -0.39
N SER A 59 10.43 -10.03 -0.71
CA SER A 59 10.80 -9.77 -2.11
C SER A 59 11.11 -11.07 -2.87
N GLU A 60 11.10 -11.02 -4.20
CA GLU A 60 11.35 -12.21 -5.04
C GLU A 60 12.73 -12.85 -4.83
N GLN A 61 13.71 -12.04 -4.40
CA GLN A 61 15.07 -12.48 -4.09
C GLN A 61 15.28 -12.76 -2.59
N ALA A 62 14.27 -12.53 -1.75
CA ALA A 62 14.36 -12.81 -0.32
C ALA A 62 14.55 -14.30 -0.07
N LYS A 63 15.44 -14.63 0.87
CA LYS A 63 15.79 -16.02 1.20
C LYS A 63 15.04 -16.56 2.43
N GLY A 64 14.13 -15.79 3.02
CA GLY A 64 13.33 -16.23 4.17
C GLY A 64 12.02 -15.46 4.27
N GLY A 65 10.90 -16.16 4.47
CA GLY A 65 9.54 -15.61 4.38
C GLY A 65 8.73 -16.28 3.27
N ALA A 66 7.39 -16.18 3.34
CA ALA A 66 6.52 -16.70 2.30
C ALA A 66 6.65 -15.86 1.00
N ARG A 67 6.64 -16.52 -0.17
CA ARG A 67 6.72 -15.85 -1.47
C ARG A 67 5.36 -15.26 -1.85
N LEU A 68 5.07 -14.03 -1.44
CA LEU A 68 3.76 -13.40 -1.67
C LEU A 68 3.38 -13.26 -3.16
N SER A 69 4.36 -13.29 -4.06
CA SER A 69 4.16 -13.21 -5.51
C SER A 69 3.66 -14.52 -6.15
N ASP A 70 3.64 -15.65 -5.45
CA ASP A 70 3.13 -16.92 -6.00
C ASP A 70 1.60 -17.05 -5.88
N GLY A 71 0.96 -16.14 -5.14
CA GLY A 71 -0.49 -16.11 -4.94
C GLY A 71 -1.02 -17.23 -4.05
N GLN A 72 -0.16 -17.99 -3.36
CA GLN A 72 -0.57 -19.09 -2.48
C GLN A 72 -0.84 -18.59 -1.06
N TRP A 73 -2.13 -18.48 -0.71
CA TRP A 73 -2.59 -17.97 0.57
C TRP A 73 -3.04 -19.10 1.51
N VAL A 74 -2.33 -19.29 2.63
CA VAL A 74 -2.65 -20.33 3.64
C VAL A 74 -3.82 -19.92 4.54
N GLN A 75 -3.98 -18.62 4.83
CA GLN A 75 -4.96 -18.10 5.80
C GLN A 75 -6.12 -17.32 5.14
N GLY A 76 -6.42 -17.62 3.88
CA GLY A 76 -7.39 -16.89 3.07
C GLY A 76 -6.74 -15.77 2.26
N GLY A 77 -7.14 -15.67 0.99
CA GLY A 77 -6.59 -14.74 0.01
C GLY A 77 -7.58 -13.63 -0.34
N GLY A 78 -8.43 -13.19 0.59
CA GLY A 78 -9.31 -12.02 0.43
C GLY A 78 -8.64 -10.73 0.94
N PHE A 79 -9.19 -9.56 0.60
CA PHE A 79 -8.60 -8.28 1.01
C PHE A 79 -8.54 -8.11 2.52
N ALA A 80 -9.64 -8.39 3.21
CA ALA A 80 -9.70 -8.30 4.67
C ALA A 80 -8.82 -9.37 5.34
N ASP A 81 -8.64 -10.53 4.71
CA ASP A 81 -7.77 -11.60 5.22
C ASP A 81 -6.31 -11.17 5.17
N VAL A 82 -5.85 -10.65 4.02
CA VAL A 82 -4.49 -10.14 3.84
C VAL A 82 -4.23 -8.94 4.75
N TYR A 83 -5.18 -8.01 4.85
CA TYR A 83 -5.10 -6.88 5.77
C TYR A 83 -4.89 -7.35 7.21
N ARG A 84 -5.70 -8.32 7.67
CA ARG A 84 -5.59 -8.89 9.00
C ARG A 84 -4.23 -9.54 9.21
N SER A 85 -3.76 -10.36 8.28
CA SER A 85 -2.45 -11.00 8.37
C SER A 85 -1.31 -9.98 8.51
N ILE A 86 -1.35 -8.88 7.77
CA ILE A 86 -0.36 -7.79 7.88
C ILE A 86 -0.49 -7.10 9.24
N ALA A 87 -1.70 -6.71 9.65
CA ALA A 87 -1.93 -5.98 10.90
C ALA A 87 -1.53 -6.79 12.13
N THR A 88 -1.76 -8.10 12.12
CA THR A 88 -1.35 -9.02 13.21
C THR A 88 0.10 -9.49 13.10
N GLY A 89 0.78 -9.17 12.00
CA GLY A 89 2.19 -9.51 11.79
C GLY A 89 3.09 -9.00 12.92
N HIS A 90 4.17 -9.73 13.20
CA HIS A 90 5.08 -9.44 14.32
C HIS A 90 4.36 -9.23 15.66
N GLY A 91 3.38 -10.08 15.98
CA GLY A 91 2.63 -10.00 17.25
C GLY A 91 1.70 -8.77 17.34
N GLY A 92 1.27 -8.21 16.20
CA GLY A 92 0.41 -7.03 16.15
C GLY A 92 1.15 -5.69 16.07
N ALA A 93 2.48 -5.69 16.05
CA ALA A 93 3.28 -4.47 15.98
C ALA A 93 2.94 -3.61 14.75
N PHE A 94 2.57 -4.23 13.64
CA PHE A 94 2.23 -3.52 12.40
C PHE A 94 0.89 -2.79 12.51
N GLY A 95 -0.14 -3.42 13.10
CA GLY A 95 -1.42 -2.78 13.37
C GLY A 95 -1.35 -1.60 14.34
N GLN A 96 -0.30 -1.53 15.18
CA GLN A 96 -0.10 -0.43 16.13
C GLN A 96 0.68 0.75 15.53
N ARG A 97 1.61 0.49 14.60
CA ARG A 97 2.56 1.50 14.09
C ARG A 97 2.25 2.01 12.68
N VAL A 98 1.54 1.23 11.87
CA VAL A 98 1.23 1.58 10.48
C VAL A 98 -0.16 2.22 10.45
N PRO A 99 -0.30 3.45 9.92
CA PRO A 99 -1.61 4.07 9.76
C PRO A 99 -2.55 3.17 8.97
N VAL A 100 -3.83 3.15 9.35
CA VAL A 100 -4.85 2.29 8.73
C VAL A 100 -4.81 2.39 7.22
N GLU A 101 -4.84 3.60 6.68
CA GLU A 101 -4.76 3.86 5.24
C GLU A 101 -3.57 3.16 4.57
N GLN A 102 -2.40 3.24 5.19
CA GLN A 102 -1.19 2.64 4.66
C GLN A 102 -1.27 1.11 4.72
N LEU A 103 -1.93 0.53 5.73
CA LEU A 103 -2.24 -0.90 5.75
C LEU A 103 -3.18 -1.30 4.60
N TRP A 104 -4.18 -0.48 4.25
CA TRP A 104 -5.03 -0.73 3.08
C TRP A 104 -4.21 -0.70 1.78
N GLN A 105 -3.31 0.27 1.63
CA GLN A 105 -2.44 0.38 0.45
C GLN A 105 -1.44 -0.79 0.36
N ILE A 106 -0.77 -1.15 1.45
CA ILE A 106 0.12 -2.33 1.50
C ILE A 106 -0.68 -3.59 1.16
N THR A 107 -1.90 -3.73 1.68
CA THR A 107 -2.79 -4.86 1.36
C THR A 107 -3.08 -4.92 -0.14
N ALA A 108 -3.45 -3.80 -0.76
CA ALA A 108 -3.70 -3.73 -2.20
C ALA A 108 -2.45 -4.14 -3.01
N TYR A 109 -1.28 -3.63 -2.64
CA TYR A 109 -0.01 -4.00 -3.28
C TYR A 109 0.31 -5.48 -3.14
N VAL A 110 0.19 -6.04 -1.92
CA VAL A 110 0.49 -7.44 -1.65
C VAL A 110 -0.41 -8.38 -2.45
N ARG A 111 -1.69 -8.02 -2.63
CA ARG A 111 -2.64 -8.76 -3.47
C ARG A 111 -2.37 -8.64 -4.96
N ASP A 112 -1.74 -7.54 -5.36
CA ASP A 112 -1.40 -7.26 -6.75
C ASP A 112 -0.08 -7.94 -7.18
N LEU A 113 0.79 -8.31 -6.24
CA LEU A 113 2.07 -9.00 -6.49
C LEU A 113 1.97 -10.20 -7.44
N PRO A 114 1.02 -11.14 -7.29
CA PRO A 114 0.90 -12.28 -8.21
C PRO A 114 0.52 -11.88 -9.64
N LEU A 115 -0.04 -10.69 -9.83
CA LEU A 115 -0.44 -10.13 -11.12
C LEU A 115 0.67 -9.28 -11.77
N HIS A 116 1.85 -9.21 -11.17
CA HIS A 116 2.99 -8.48 -11.71
C HIS A 116 3.62 -9.25 -12.89
N TYR A 117 3.16 -8.94 -14.09
CA TYR A 117 3.88 -9.27 -15.32
C TYR A 117 5.18 -8.44 -15.43
N PRO A 118 6.17 -8.86 -16.23
CA PRO A 118 7.54 -8.31 -16.20
C PRO A 118 7.64 -6.78 -16.29
N GLU A 119 6.82 -6.16 -17.14
CA GLU A 119 6.83 -4.72 -17.37
C GLU A 119 6.27 -3.95 -16.16
N LYS A 120 5.19 -4.43 -15.56
CA LYS A 120 4.60 -3.84 -14.34
C LYS A 120 5.57 -3.96 -13.16
N ARG A 121 6.18 -5.14 -13.01
CA ARG A 121 7.23 -5.38 -12.02
C ARG A 121 8.39 -4.41 -12.19
N ARG A 122 8.87 -4.23 -13.43
CA ARG A 122 9.97 -3.30 -13.74
C ARG A 122 9.62 -1.87 -13.33
N ARG A 123 8.40 -1.40 -13.63
CA ARG A 123 7.97 -0.04 -13.26
C ARG A 123 7.98 0.17 -11.75
N LEU A 124 7.35 -0.73 -11.00
CA LEU A 124 7.28 -0.62 -9.53
C LEU A 124 8.67 -0.72 -8.88
N LEU A 125 9.56 -1.57 -9.41
CA LEU A 125 10.95 -1.65 -8.95
C LEU A 125 11.73 -0.35 -9.23
N LEU A 126 11.48 0.31 -10.36
CA LEU A 126 12.10 1.59 -10.67
C LEU A 126 11.57 2.71 -9.75
N ASP A 127 10.26 2.72 -9.49
CA ASP A 127 9.64 3.65 -8.55
C ASP A 127 10.28 3.47 -7.15
N GLN A 128 10.41 2.23 -6.67
CA GLN A 128 11.08 1.92 -5.40
C GLN A 128 12.55 2.32 -5.36
N LYS A 129 13.30 2.21 -6.47
CA LYS A 129 14.71 2.68 -6.54
C LYS A 129 14.85 4.19 -6.37
N GLY A 130 13.82 4.96 -6.74
CA GLY A 130 13.78 6.41 -6.57
C GLY A 130 13.41 6.85 -5.16
N GLU A 131 12.82 5.96 -4.35
CA GLU A 131 12.48 6.26 -2.97
C GLU A 131 13.74 6.33 -2.10
N PRO A 132 13.77 7.20 -1.07
CA PRO A 132 14.88 7.22 -0.12
C PRO A 132 15.04 5.86 0.56
N GLN A 133 16.27 5.36 0.58
CA GLN A 133 16.67 4.07 1.16
C GLN A 133 17.89 4.27 2.06
N GLY A 134 18.07 3.40 3.05
CA GLY A 134 19.29 3.30 3.86
C GLY A 134 19.09 3.47 5.37
N SER A 135 20.14 3.19 6.15
CA SER A 135 20.13 3.22 7.62
C SER A 135 19.84 4.60 8.22
N ALA A 136 19.98 5.67 7.43
CA ALA A 136 19.70 7.04 7.82
C ALA A 136 18.25 7.47 7.55
N TRP A 137 17.45 6.66 6.85
CA TRP A 137 16.06 6.96 6.54
C TRP A 137 15.13 6.25 7.54
N SER A 138 14.35 7.02 8.29
CA SER A 138 13.58 6.55 9.46
C SER A 138 12.12 6.18 9.18
N GLY A 139 11.66 6.24 7.93
CA GLY A 139 10.24 6.13 7.64
C GLY A 139 9.57 7.45 7.25
N PRO A 140 8.31 7.40 6.83
CA PRO A 140 7.40 8.53 7.03
C PRO A 140 7.28 8.77 8.54
N GLN A 141 7.54 10.01 8.96
CA GLN A 141 7.31 10.50 10.34
C GLN A 141 5.82 10.64 10.64
#